data_AF-A0A7C3GQQ3-F1
#
_entry.id   AF-A0A7C3GQQ3-F1
#
_cell.length_a   1.000
_cell.length_b   1.000
_cell.length_c   1.000
_cell.angle_alpha   90.00
_cell.angle_beta   90.00
_cell.angle_gamma   90.00
#
_symmetry.space_group_name_H-M   'P 1'
#
loop_
_entity.id
_entity.type
_entity.pdbx_description
1 polymer ?
#
loop_
_entity_poly.entity_id
_entity_poly.type
_entity_poly.pdbx_seq_one_letter_code
_entity_poly.pdbx_strand_id
1 'polypeptide(L)'
;MKYFIFIIFFFAFFSCKERAKKHTTVILENDKVNADFFDNIDRPEKALLSWYLYAYGNECDATSSKAKCKILELLHVKDECADEHIRFLKKWFDKDVMAQMKLKNCPVLAVDDAIQNKYKAIILSRNRDTLSIHFKVWGLNESQEKNWNVDKIDSFLIENEAFVVIN
;
A
#
# COMPACT_ATOMS: atom_id res chain seq x y z
N MET A 1 -13.59 52.27 36.16
CA MET A 1 -12.48 51.75 35.32
C MET A 1 -12.61 50.23 35.25
N LYS A 2 -12.46 49.68 34.06
CA LYS A 2 -13.00 48.39 33.61
C LYS A 2 -12.28 47.18 34.21
N TYR A 3 -13.05 46.18 34.67
CA TYR A 3 -12.60 44.83 34.99
C TYR A 3 -12.25 44.09 33.69
N PHE A 4 -11.00 43.64 33.56
CA PHE A 4 -10.56 42.74 32.49
C PHE A 4 -10.71 41.30 32.99
N ILE A 5 -11.77 40.61 32.57
CA ILE A 5 -11.95 39.17 32.76
C ILE A 5 -11.22 38.49 31.59
N PHE A 6 -10.07 37.87 31.88
CA PHE A 6 -9.35 37.02 30.95
C PHE A 6 -10.01 35.64 30.95
N ILE A 7 -10.92 35.39 30.00
CA ILE A 7 -11.46 34.05 29.74
C ILE A 7 -10.45 33.30 28.87
N ILE A 8 -9.64 32.44 29.50
CA ILE A 8 -8.79 31.48 28.80
C ILE A 8 -9.73 30.39 28.27
N PHE A 9 -10.08 30.46 26.99
CA PHE A 9 -10.74 29.38 26.26
C PHE A 9 -9.72 28.25 26.08
N PHE A 10 -9.73 27.30 27.01
CA PHE A 10 -9.00 26.04 26.89
C PHE A 10 -9.72 25.19 25.83
N PHE A 11 -9.43 25.42 24.55
CA PHE A 11 -9.79 24.49 23.49
C PHE A 11 -9.00 23.21 23.73
N ALA A 12 -9.57 22.30 24.50
CA ALA A 12 -9.15 20.91 24.51
C ALA A 12 -9.38 20.39 23.09
N PHE A 13 -8.32 20.43 22.26
CA PHE A 13 -8.20 19.61 21.07
C PHE A 13 -8.16 18.15 21.53
N PHE A 14 -9.31 17.63 21.98
CA PHE A 14 -9.57 16.21 21.90
C PHE A 14 -9.59 15.89 20.40
N SER A 15 -8.41 15.56 19.87
CA SER A 15 -8.25 14.89 18.59
C SER A 15 -8.93 13.53 18.72
N CYS A 16 -10.25 13.51 18.61
CA CYS A 16 -11.02 12.29 18.42
C CYS A 16 -10.60 11.76 17.05
N LYS A 17 -9.59 10.90 17.03
CA LYS A 17 -9.20 10.15 15.84
C LYS A 17 -10.41 9.29 15.49
N GLU A 18 -11.23 9.72 14.53
CA GLU A 18 -12.36 8.93 14.04
C GLU A 18 -11.81 7.54 13.66
N ARG A 19 -12.26 6.51 14.39
CA ARG A 19 -11.79 5.15 14.13
C ARG A 19 -12.31 4.73 12.76
N ALA A 20 -11.39 4.31 11.89
CA ALA A 20 -11.74 3.83 10.56
C ALA A 20 -12.83 2.74 10.65
N LYS A 21 -13.86 2.85 9.82
CA LYS A 21 -14.95 1.88 9.77
C LYS A 21 -14.43 0.55 9.21
N LYS A 22 -14.98 -0.55 9.75
CA LYS A 22 -14.68 -1.88 9.23
C LYS A 22 -15.21 -2.00 7.79
N HIS A 23 -14.37 -2.41 6.87
CA HIS A 23 -14.76 -2.68 5.49
C HIS A 23 -13.79 -3.66 4.82
N THR A 24 -14.24 -4.26 3.73
CA THR A 24 -13.43 -5.12 2.86
C THR A 24 -13.71 -4.73 1.44
N THR A 25 -12.65 -4.52 0.66
CA THR A 25 -12.73 -4.07 -0.73
C THR A 25 -11.90 -4.99 -1.61
N VAL A 26 -12.53 -5.52 -2.65
CA VAL A 26 -11.82 -6.18 -3.75
C VAL A 26 -11.24 -5.08 -4.63
N ILE A 27 -9.92 -4.98 -4.66
CA ILE A 27 -9.18 -3.98 -5.45
C ILE A 27 -8.96 -4.51 -6.87
N LEU A 28 -8.57 -5.78 -6.95
CA LEU A 28 -8.32 -6.48 -8.19
C LEU A 28 -8.83 -7.91 -8.06
N GLU A 29 -9.61 -8.35 -9.05
CA GLU A 29 -9.97 -9.75 -9.23
C GLU A 29 -10.36 -9.97 -10.69
N ASN A 30 -10.04 -11.15 -11.25
CA ASN A 30 -10.37 -11.49 -12.64
C ASN A 30 -9.89 -10.43 -13.65
N ASP A 31 -8.68 -9.90 -13.44
CA ASP A 31 -8.06 -8.82 -14.23
C ASP A 31 -8.84 -7.48 -14.25
N LYS A 32 -9.84 -7.30 -13.37
CA LYS A 32 -10.62 -6.06 -13.23
C LYS A 32 -10.19 -5.28 -11.99
N VAL A 33 -9.83 -4.01 -12.19
CA VAL A 33 -9.50 -3.06 -11.12
C VAL A 33 -10.75 -2.28 -10.71
N ASN A 34 -11.04 -2.24 -9.42
CA ASN A 34 -12.09 -1.44 -8.81
C ASN A 34 -11.61 0.00 -8.58
N ALA A 35 -11.92 0.92 -9.50
CA ALA A 35 -11.45 2.29 -9.46
C ALA A 35 -12.12 3.13 -8.34
N ASP A 36 -13.36 2.83 -7.96
CA ASP A 36 -14.15 3.62 -7.02
C ASP A 36 -13.52 3.68 -5.61
N PHE A 37 -12.71 2.69 -5.26
CA PHE A 37 -11.98 2.66 -4.00
C PHE A 37 -10.96 3.80 -3.87
N PHE A 38 -10.34 4.21 -4.98
CA PHE A 38 -9.20 5.12 -4.97
C PHE A 38 -9.60 6.58 -4.71
N ASP A 39 -10.88 6.93 -4.93
CA ASP A 39 -11.39 8.28 -4.68
C ASP A 39 -11.30 8.69 -3.21
N ASN A 40 -11.37 7.71 -2.29
CA ASN A 40 -11.40 7.94 -0.85
C ASN A 40 -10.42 7.05 -0.06
N ILE A 41 -9.41 6.50 -0.73
CA ILE A 41 -8.41 5.64 -0.10
C ILE A 41 -7.68 6.39 1.02
N ASP A 42 -7.61 5.79 2.22
CA ASP A 42 -6.89 6.41 3.32
C ASP A 42 -5.36 6.23 3.20
N ARG A 43 -4.59 6.99 3.98
CA ARG A 43 -3.12 6.95 3.91
C ARG A 43 -2.53 5.56 4.23
N PRO A 44 -2.93 4.85 5.30
CA PRO A 44 -2.43 3.49 5.55
C PRO A 44 -2.82 2.49 4.45
N GLU A 45 -4.05 2.54 3.93
CA GLU A 45 -4.47 1.66 2.83
C GLU A 45 -3.66 1.92 1.57
N LYS A 46 -3.45 3.20 1.24
CA LYS A 46 -2.55 3.61 0.16
C LYS A 46 -1.14 3.07 0.36
N ALA A 47 -0.60 3.17 1.57
CA ALA A 47 0.74 2.69 1.90
C ALA A 47 0.88 1.18 1.77
N LEU A 48 -0.08 0.44 2.32
CA LEU A 48 -0.06 -1.02 2.25
C LEU A 48 -0.20 -1.50 0.81
N LEU A 49 -1.19 -0.99 0.08
CA LEU A 49 -1.39 -1.36 -1.32
C LEU A 49 -0.15 -1.02 -2.17
N SER A 50 0.40 0.18 -2.01
CA SER A 50 1.62 0.61 -2.71
C SER A 50 2.81 -0.30 -2.42
N TRP A 51 3.02 -0.68 -1.14
CA TRP A 51 4.09 -1.59 -0.76
C TRP A 51 3.97 -2.95 -1.45
N TYR A 52 2.77 -3.52 -1.52
CA TYR A 52 2.61 -4.82 -2.17
C TYR A 52 2.87 -4.75 -3.66
N LEU A 53 2.40 -3.69 -4.35
CA LEU A 53 2.67 -3.46 -5.78
C LEU A 53 4.18 -3.31 -6.08
N TYR A 54 4.87 -2.58 -5.20
CA TYR A 54 6.32 -2.42 -5.22
C TYR A 54 7.03 -3.76 -4.98
N ALA A 55 6.55 -4.56 -4.02
CA ALA A 55 7.25 -5.75 -3.59
C ALA A 55 7.09 -6.96 -4.51
N TYR A 56 5.97 -7.10 -5.22
CA TYR A 56 5.65 -8.34 -5.96
C TYR A 56 5.34 -8.14 -7.45
N GLY A 57 5.40 -6.91 -7.98
CA GLY A 57 5.17 -6.64 -9.39
C GLY A 57 6.44 -6.33 -10.18
N ASN A 58 6.42 -6.59 -11.48
CA ASN A 58 7.35 -5.95 -12.41
C ASN A 58 7.04 -4.46 -12.55
N GLU A 59 7.98 -3.72 -13.12
CA GLU A 59 7.78 -2.34 -13.54
C GLU A 59 6.63 -2.17 -14.54
N CYS A 60 6.22 -0.92 -14.69
CA CYS A 60 5.18 -0.48 -15.60
C CYS A 60 5.78 0.39 -16.70
N ASP A 61 5.48 0.05 -17.96
CA ASP A 61 5.65 0.98 -19.06
C ASP A 61 4.42 1.89 -19.22
N ALA A 62 4.60 3.02 -19.89
CA ALA A 62 3.55 4.03 -20.11
C ALA A 62 2.36 3.53 -20.97
N THR A 63 2.49 2.39 -21.63
CA THR A 63 1.48 1.78 -22.50
C THR A 63 0.84 0.52 -21.91
N SER A 64 1.24 0.14 -20.68
CA SER A 64 0.95 -1.16 -20.11
C SER A 64 -0.49 -1.26 -19.66
N SER A 65 -1.20 -2.26 -20.18
CA SER A 65 -2.55 -2.62 -19.74
C SER A 65 -2.55 -3.54 -18.50
N LYS A 66 -1.37 -3.81 -17.91
CA LYS A 66 -1.27 -4.65 -16.71
C LYS A 66 -2.05 -4.01 -15.56
N ALA A 67 -2.79 -4.84 -14.81
CA ALA A 67 -3.61 -4.36 -13.69
C ALA A 67 -2.81 -3.58 -12.63
N LYS A 68 -1.56 -3.98 -12.35
CA LYS A 68 -0.64 -3.22 -11.49
C LYS A 68 -0.48 -1.76 -11.95
N CYS A 69 -0.27 -1.55 -13.25
CA CYS A 69 0.01 -0.21 -13.79
C CYS A 69 -1.20 0.71 -13.68
N LYS A 70 -2.39 0.17 -13.96
CA LYS A 70 -3.65 0.88 -13.71
C LYS A 70 -3.84 1.24 -12.24
N ILE A 71 -3.49 0.33 -11.32
CA ILE A 71 -3.58 0.61 -9.88
C ILE A 71 -2.58 1.70 -9.46
N LEU A 72 -1.33 1.65 -9.94
CA LEU A 72 -0.33 2.68 -9.65
C LEU A 72 -0.75 4.05 -10.16
N GLU A 73 -1.34 4.11 -11.35
CA GLU A 73 -1.92 5.34 -11.90
C GLU A 73 -3.01 5.92 -10.99
N LEU A 74 -3.95 5.08 -10.54
CA LEU A 74 -5.02 5.47 -9.61
C LEU A 74 -4.47 5.90 -8.24
N LEU A 75 -3.31 5.40 -7.82
CA LEU A 75 -2.60 5.84 -6.61
C LEU A 75 -1.76 7.10 -6.81
N HIS A 76 -1.69 7.61 -8.05
CA HIS A 76 -0.80 8.69 -8.48
C HIS A 76 0.68 8.39 -8.25
N VAL A 77 1.08 7.13 -8.42
CA VAL A 77 2.48 6.68 -8.35
C VAL A 77 2.99 6.50 -9.77
N LYS A 78 3.70 7.50 -10.29
CA LYS A 78 4.27 7.46 -11.64
C LYS A 78 5.58 6.68 -11.71
N ASP A 79 6.35 6.73 -10.63
CA ASP A 79 7.63 6.08 -10.47
C ASP A 79 7.70 5.53 -9.05
N GLU A 80 7.77 4.20 -8.96
CA GLU A 80 7.83 3.46 -7.69
C GLU A 80 9.17 3.67 -6.96
N CYS A 81 10.22 4.09 -7.67
CA CYS A 81 11.52 4.42 -7.10
C CYS A 81 11.67 5.91 -6.74
N ALA A 82 10.68 6.76 -7.07
CA ALA A 82 10.76 8.18 -6.76
C ALA A 82 10.94 8.41 -5.26
N ASP A 83 11.84 9.32 -4.89
CA ASP A 83 12.19 9.61 -3.50
C ASP A 83 10.97 9.90 -2.61
N GLU A 84 9.96 10.57 -3.14
CA GLU A 84 8.72 10.84 -2.42
C GLU A 84 7.96 9.55 -2.08
N HIS A 85 7.82 8.64 -3.04
CA HIS A 85 7.17 7.35 -2.85
C HIS A 85 7.94 6.47 -1.86
N ILE A 86 9.26 6.39 -2.03
CA ILE A 86 10.13 5.62 -1.13
C ILE A 86 10.08 6.18 0.30
N ARG A 87 10.13 7.51 0.48
CA ARG A 87 9.99 8.12 1.82
C ARG A 87 8.63 7.83 2.43
N PHE A 88 7.56 7.89 1.63
CA PHE A 88 6.22 7.56 2.08
C PHE A 88 6.14 6.12 2.60
N LEU A 89 6.64 5.13 1.83
CA LEU A 89 6.66 3.73 2.25
C LEU A 89 7.57 3.49 3.46
N LYS A 90 8.77 4.09 3.48
CA LYS A 90 9.72 3.92 4.60
C LYS A 90 9.15 4.37 5.93
N LYS A 91 8.30 5.40 5.94
CA LYS A 91 7.61 5.85 7.16
C LYS A 91 6.67 4.77 7.71
N TRP A 92 5.87 4.16 6.84
CA TRP A 92 4.89 3.16 7.24
C TRP A 92 5.52 1.82 7.63
N PHE A 93 6.68 1.47 7.08
CA PHE A 93 7.38 0.22 7.35
C PHE A 93 8.65 0.42 8.20
N ASP A 94 8.70 1.48 9.03
CA ASP A 94 9.90 1.86 9.79
C ASP A 94 10.41 0.76 10.75
N LYS A 95 9.49 -0.05 11.28
CA LYS A 95 9.76 -1.20 12.17
C LYS A 95 10.09 -2.50 11.43
N ASP A 96 9.91 -2.57 10.12
CA ASP A 96 10.18 -3.76 9.30
C ASP A 96 11.53 -3.63 8.58
N VAL A 97 12.57 -4.25 9.15
CA VAL A 97 13.94 -4.21 8.60
C VAL A 97 14.01 -4.76 7.18
N MET A 98 13.24 -5.79 6.84
CA MET A 98 13.25 -6.39 5.51
C MET A 98 12.62 -5.46 4.49
N ALA A 99 11.51 -4.80 4.87
CA ALA A 99 10.89 -3.79 4.04
C ALA A 99 11.83 -2.60 3.81
N GLN A 100 12.48 -2.10 4.87
CA GLN A 100 13.46 -1.01 4.77
C GLN A 100 14.63 -1.34 3.84
N MET A 101 15.16 -2.56 3.92
CA MET A 101 16.24 -3.02 3.03
C MET A 101 15.78 -3.04 1.57
N LYS A 102 14.58 -3.54 1.29
CA LYS A 102 14.03 -3.58 -0.07
C LYS A 102 13.75 -2.17 -0.61
N LEU A 103 13.26 -1.26 0.23
CA LEU A 103 13.03 0.15 -0.13
C LEU A 103 14.32 0.95 -0.34
N LYS A 104 15.46 0.46 0.15
CA LYS A 104 16.76 1.11 -0.09
C LYS A 104 17.31 0.83 -1.50
N ASN A 105 17.05 -0.36 -2.03
CA ASN A 105 17.72 -0.84 -3.23
C ASN A 105 16.94 -0.62 -4.52
N CYS A 106 15.68 -0.15 -4.45
CA CYS A 106 14.70 -0.14 -5.54
C CYS A 106 14.85 -1.32 -6.52
N PRO A 107 14.28 -2.49 -6.22
CA PRO A 107 14.44 -3.66 -7.07
C PRO A 107 13.69 -3.43 -8.38
N VAL A 108 14.45 -3.01 -9.40
CA VAL A 108 13.98 -2.86 -10.78
C VAL A 108 13.84 -4.26 -11.37
N LEU A 109 12.62 -4.82 -11.32
CA LEU A 109 12.24 -5.92 -12.19
C LEU A 109 11.66 -5.32 -13.46
N ALA A 110 12.52 -5.14 -14.47
CA ALA A 110 12.16 -4.49 -15.73
C ALA A 110 10.93 -5.15 -16.38
N VAL A 111 10.23 -4.38 -17.20
CA VAL A 111 9.00 -4.81 -17.88
C VAL A 111 9.22 -6.06 -18.74
N ASP A 112 10.41 -6.18 -19.33
CA ASP A 112 10.87 -7.20 -20.27
C ASP A 112 11.82 -8.23 -19.64
N ASP A 113 11.96 -8.22 -18.30
CA ASP A 113 12.79 -9.19 -17.60
C ASP A 113 12.24 -10.62 -17.80
N ALA A 114 13.12 -11.62 -17.80
CA ALA A 114 12.73 -13.02 -17.92
C ALA A 114 11.81 -13.47 -16.77
N ILE A 115 11.89 -12.77 -15.63
CA ILE A 115 11.00 -12.89 -14.49
C ILE A 115 9.78 -11.99 -14.71
N GLN A 116 8.61 -12.59 -14.82
CA GLN A 116 7.33 -11.90 -14.94
C GLN A 116 6.40 -12.28 -13.79
N ASN A 117 5.74 -11.29 -13.19
CA ASN A 117 4.78 -11.41 -12.11
C ASN A 117 3.46 -10.75 -12.53
N LYS A 118 2.36 -11.45 -12.27
CA LYS A 118 1.00 -11.00 -12.52
C LYS A 118 0.15 -11.17 -11.27
N TYR A 119 -0.42 -10.06 -10.79
CA TYR A 119 -1.47 -10.13 -9.78
C TYR A 119 -2.72 -10.79 -10.34
N LYS A 120 -3.29 -11.71 -9.56
CA LYS A 120 -4.55 -12.40 -9.84
C LYS A 120 -5.67 -11.87 -8.96
N ALA A 121 -5.34 -11.50 -7.72
CA ALA A 121 -6.27 -10.88 -6.79
C ALA A 121 -5.54 -9.96 -5.81
N ILE A 122 -6.20 -8.88 -5.42
CA ILE A 122 -5.83 -8.02 -4.29
C ILE A 122 -7.12 -7.66 -3.57
N ILE A 123 -7.21 -8.03 -2.29
CA ILE A 123 -8.35 -7.71 -1.44
C ILE A 123 -7.80 -7.06 -0.18
N LEU A 124 -8.29 -5.86 0.11
CA LEU A 124 -7.89 -5.09 1.29
C LEU A 124 -9.02 -5.14 2.31
N SER A 125 -8.68 -5.38 3.57
CA SER A 125 -9.64 -5.39 4.68
C SER A 125 -9.17 -4.49 5.80
N ARG A 126 -10.04 -3.57 6.21
CA ARG A 126 -9.82 -2.68 7.34
C ARG A 126 -10.73 -3.06 8.49
N ASN A 127 -10.18 -3.12 9.70
CA ASN A 127 -10.95 -3.24 10.94
C ASN A 127 -10.32 -2.36 12.02
N ARG A 128 -10.85 -1.14 12.19
CA ARG A 128 -10.31 -0.13 13.12
C ARG A 128 -8.85 0.17 12.86
N ASP A 129 -7.93 -0.32 13.68
CA ASP A 129 -6.49 -0.11 13.56
C ASP A 129 -5.78 -1.32 12.94
N THR A 130 -6.51 -2.38 12.62
CA THR A 130 -5.97 -3.52 11.87
C THR A 130 -6.24 -3.33 10.39
N LEU A 131 -5.21 -3.56 9.58
CA LEU A 131 -5.27 -3.57 8.14
C LEU A 131 -4.69 -4.89 7.64
N SER A 132 -5.42 -5.56 6.76
CA SER A 132 -5.01 -6.83 6.17
C SER A 132 -5.08 -6.75 4.66
N ILE A 133 -4.16 -7.44 3.99
CA ILE A 133 -4.13 -7.56 2.54
C ILE A 133 -4.02 -9.03 2.15
N HIS A 134 -4.99 -9.49 1.39
CA HIS A 134 -4.94 -10.76 0.68
C HIS A 134 -4.46 -10.48 -0.73
N PHE A 135 -3.37 -11.09 -1.14
CA PHE A 135 -2.84 -10.94 -2.49
C PHE A 135 -2.55 -12.31 -3.09
N LYS A 136 -2.87 -12.42 -4.39
CA LYS A 136 -2.52 -13.56 -5.23
C LYS A 136 -1.63 -13.10 -6.35
N VAL A 137 -0.44 -13.67 -6.46
CA VAL A 137 0.54 -13.35 -7.51
C VAL A 137 0.97 -14.66 -8.15
N TRP A 138 0.85 -14.72 -9.47
CA TRP A 138 1.48 -15.76 -10.27
C TRP A 138 2.74 -15.18 -10.88
N GLY A 139 3.84 -15.93 -10.85
CA GLY A 139 5.05 -15.53 -11.55
C GLY A 139 5.69 -16.67 -12.33
N LEU A 140 6.47 -16.28 -13.33
CA LEU A 140 7.17 -17.14 -14.27
C LEU A 140 8.58 -16.59 -14.46
N ASN A 141 9.56 -17.48 -14.53
CA ASN A 141 10.90 -17.20 -15.02
C ASN A 141 11.10 -18.02 -16.29
N GLU A 142 11.06 -17.36 -17.44
CA GLU A 142 11.17 -18.00 -18.75
C GLU A 142 12.54 -18.63 -18.97
N SER A 143 13.61 -17.99 -18.49
CA SER A 143 14.98 -18.50 -18.63
C SER A 143 15.28 -19.75 -17.81
N GLN A 144 14.52 -20.00 -16.74
CA GLN A 144 14.71 -21.15 -15.86
C GLN A 144 13.55 -22.15 -15.91
N GLU A 145 12.53 -21.91 -16.74
CA GLU A 145 11.30 -22.70 -16.81
C GLU A 145 10.63 -22.91 -15.44
N LYS A 146 10.76 -21.93 -14.54
CA LYS A 146 10.19 -21.99 -13.18
C LYS A 146 8.96 -21.11 -13.08
N ASN A 147 7.95 -21.58 -12.36
CA ASN A 147 6.81 -20.77 -11.98
C ASN A 147 6.59 -20.82 -10.47
N TRP A 148 5.89 -19.80 -9.95
CA TRP A 148 5.46 -19.75 -8.56
C TRP A 148 4.06 -19.16 -8.46
N ASN A 149 3.38 -19.53 -7.37
CA ASN A 149 2.10 -18.97 -6.98
C ASN A 149 2.21 -18.53 -5.53
N VAL A 150 1.88 -17.27 -5.28
CA VAL A 150 1.73 -16.72 -3.94
C VAL A 150 0.25 -16.48 -3.72
N ASP A 151 -0.29 -17.01 -2.62
CA ASP A 151 -1.65 -16.79 -2.15
C ASP A 151 -1.55 -16.60 -0.64
N LYS A 152 -1.54 -15.35 -0.18
CA LYS A 152 -1.21 -14.99 1.20
C LYS A 152 -2.05 -13.85 1.74
N ILE A 153 -2.31 -13.90 3.04
CA ILE A 153 -2.92 -12.83 3.80
C ILE A 153 -1.91 -12.35 4.82
N ASP A 154 -1.55 -11.08 4.75
CA ASP A 154 -0.70 -10.43 5.75
C ASP A 154 -1.54 -9.40 6.51
N SER A 155 -1.31 -9.29 7.82
CA SER A 155 -2.09 -8.43 8.72
C SER A 155 -1.18 -7.55 9.57
N PHE A 156 -1.60 -6.30 9.73
CA PHE A 156 -0.81 -5.26 10.37
C PHE A 156 -1.67 -4.46 11.35
N LEU A 157 -1.08 -4.09 12.48
CA LEU A 157 -1.60 -3.09 13.39
C LEU A 157 -1.03 -1.73 12.98
N ILE A 158 -1.88 -0.72 12.97
CA ILE A 158 -1.50 0.66 12.70
C ILE A 158 -1.24 1.38 14.01
N GLU A 159 0.02 1.66 14.28
CA GLU A 159 0.48 2.37 15.48
C GLU A 159 1.35 3.55 15.07
N ASN A 160 0.99 4.76 15.51
CA ASN A 160 1.81 5.97 15.29
C ASN A 160 2.24 6.19 13.83
N GLU A 161 1.33 5.95 12.87
CA GLU A 161 1.61 6.01 11.42
C GLU A 161 2.65 5.00 10.91
N ALA A 162 2.77 3.86 11.59
CA ALA A 162 3.59 2.72 11.19
C ALA A 162 2.79 1.40 11.25
N PHE A 163 3.25 0.41 10.51
CA PHE A 163 2.75 -0.95 10.52
C PHE A 163 3.56 -1.81 11.49
N VAL A 164 2.84 -2.57 12.31
CA VAL A 164 3.39 -3.64 13.16
C VAL A 164 2.74 -4.94 12.71
N VAL A 165 3.56 -5.93 12.33
CA VAL A 165 3.07 -7.24 11.89
C VAL A 165 2.30 -7.90 13.05
N ILE A 166 1.10 -8.40 12.75
CA ILE A 166 0.30 -9.21 13.67
C ILE A 166 0.36 -10.64 13.13
N ASN A 167 1.07 -11.51 13.83
CA ASN A 167 1.12 -12.95 13.53
C ASN A 167 -0.21 -13.63 13.85
#